data_AF-A0A0R3RHX0-F1
#
_entry.id   AF-A0A0R3RHX0-F1
#
_cell.length_a   1.000
_cell.length_b   1.000
_cell.length_c   1.000
_cell.angle_alpha   90.00
_cell.angle_beta   90.00
_cell.angle_gamma   90.00
#
_symmetry.space_group_name_H-M   'P 1'
#
loop_
_entity.id
_entity.type
_entity.pdbx_description
1 polymer ?
#
loop_
_entity_poly.entity_id
_entity_poly.type
_entity_poly.pdbx_seq_one_letter_code
_entity_poly.pdbx_strand_id
1 'polypeptide(L)' 'MDKRIFDFHIANLEYFIGSSIDDVSLKHWNQKAEYGLEGPNMYGKCYSACVFRCLFYFAFRCDDR' A
#
# COMPACT_ATOMS: atom_id res chain seq x y z
N MET A 1 -6.17 1.08 -29.37
CA MET A 1 -5.44 1.55 -28.16
C MET A 1 -3.97 1.29 -28.42
N ASP A 2 -3.09 2.26 -28.17
CA ASP A 2 -1.65 2.09 -28.39
C ASP A 2 -1.09 1.07 -27.39
N LYS A 3 -0.32 0.08 -27.87
CA LYS A 3 0.26 -0.99 -27.05
C LYS A 3 1.07 -0.42 -25.89
N ARG A 4 1.79 0.68 -26.10
CA ARG A 4 2.62 1.32 -25.07
C ARG A 4 1.80 1.90 -23.92
N ILE A 5 0.62 2.43 -24.23
CA ILE A 5 -0.29 2.98 -23.21
C ILE A 5 -0.89 1.84 -22.40
N PHE A 6 -1.22 0.73 -23.05
CA PHE A 6 -1.71 -0.47 -22.37
C PHE A 6 -0.64 -1.05 -21.43
N ASP A 7 0.61 -1.19 -21.92
CA ASP A 7 1.74 -1.71 -21.13
C ASP A 7 2.01 -0.81 -19.90
N PHE A 8 1.85 0.50 -20.01
CA PHE A 8 1.94 1.43 -18.87
C PHE A 8 0.89 1.14 -17.79
N HIS A 9 -0.36 0.84 -18.20
CA HIS A 9 -1.42 0.51 -17.24
C HIS A 9 -1.21 -0.87 -16.59
N ILE A 10 -0.64 -1.84 -17.31
CA ILE A 10 -0.19 -3.12 -16.73
C ILE A 10 0.87 -2.86 -15.65
N ALA A 11 1.92 -2.09 -15.96
CA ALA A 11 2.98 -1.77 -15.02
C ALA A 11 2.47 -1.04 -13.76
N ASN A 12 1.50 -0.13 -13.92
CA ASN A 12 0.87 0.54 -12.79
C ASN A 12 0.05 -0.41 -11.90
N LEU A 13 -0.59 -1.42 -12.49
CA LEU A 13 -1.31 -2.45 -11.75
C LEU A 13 -0.35 -3.35 -10.97
N GLU A 14 0.75 -3.77 -11.59
CA GLU A 14 1.82 -4.55 -10.93
C GLU A 14 2.43 -3.77 -9.76
N TYR A 15 2.67 -2.45 -9.92
CA TYR A 15 3.11 -1.58 -8.83
C TYR A 15 2.12 -1.54 -7.65
N PHE A 16 0.82 -1.46 -7.94
CA PHE A 16 -0.23 -1.45 -6.91
C PHE A 16 -0.35 -2.79 -6.16
N ILE A 17 -0.18 -3.90 -6.87
CA ILE A 17 -0.27 -5.25 -6.28
C ILE A 17 1.01 -5.60 -5.52
N GLY A 18 2.17 -5.12 -5.99
CA GLY A 18 3.49 -5.49 -5.47
C GLY A 18 4.01 -6.81 -6.01
N SER A 19 3.50 -7.28 -7.16
CA SER A 19 3.87 -8.55 -7.81
C SER A 19 3.66 -8.44 -9.32
N SER A 20 4.35 -9.29 -10.10
CA SER A 20 4.05 -9.41 -11.53
C SER A 20 2.67 -10.02 -11.75
N ILE A 21 2.00 -9.63 -12.84
CA ILE A 21 0.65 -10.07 -13.16
C ILE A 21 0.56 -11.59 -13.39
N ASP A 22 1.65 -12.20 -13.84
CA ASP A 22 1.73 -13.65 -14.09
C ASP A 22 1.69 -14.48 -12.79
N ASP A 23 2.10 -13.89 -11.66
CA ASP A 23 2.14 -14.53 -10.34
C ASP A 23 0.86 -14.30 -9.51
N VAL A 24 -0.08 -13.50 -10.03
CA VAL A 24 -1.26 -13.05 -9.29
C VAL A 24 -2.47 -13.96 -9.56
N SER A 25 -3.15 -14.39 -8.50
CA SER A 25 -4.36 -15.21 -8.63
C SER A 25 -5.50 -14.44 -9.30
N LEU A 26 -5.92 -14.89 -10.48
CA LEU A 26 -7.03 -14.30 -11.22
C LEU A 26 -8.34 -14.20 -10.41
N LYS A 27 -8.58 -15.14 -9.49
CA LYS A 27 -9.81 -15.16 -8.69
C LYS A 27 -9.73 -14.25 -7.46
N HIS A 28 -8.55 -14.08 -6.89
CA HIS A 28 -8.37 -13.47 -5.56
C HIS A 28 -7.53 -12.20 -5.55
N TRP A 29 -7.08 -11.71 -6.71
CA TRP A 29 -6.20 -10.54 -6.83
C TRP A 29 -6.74 -9.28 -6.14
N ASN A 30 -8.07 -9.11 -6.10
CA ASN A 30 -8.73 -7.94 -5.54
C ASN A 30 -9.62 -8.24 -4.33
N GLN A 31 -9.40 -9.34 -3.61
CA GLN A 31 -10.23 -9.73 -2.47
C GLN A 31 -10.29 -8.66 -1.36
N LYS A 32 -9.30 -7.76 -1.29
CA LYS A 32 -9.24 -6.66 -0.31
C LYS A 32 -10.09 -5.43 -0.69
N ALA A 33 -10.67 -5.39 -1.89
CA ALA A 33 -11.43 -4.22 -2.35
C ALA A 33 -12.64 -3.88 -1.46
N GLU A 34 -13.25 -4.88 -0.84
CA GLU A 34 -14.39 -4.69 0.07
C GLU A 34 -14.01 -3.93 1.35
N TYR A 35 -12.72 -3.88 1.69
CA TYR A 35 -12.19 -3.19 2.88
C TYR A 35 -11.54 -1.84 2.55
N GLY A 36 -11.86 -1.26 1.39
CA GLY A 36 -11.36 0.06 0.99
C GLY A 36 -11.76 1.16 1.98
N LEU A 37 -10.80 2.00 2.36
CA LEU A 37 -11.07 3.20 3.17
C LEU A 37 -11.65 4.30 2.28
N GLU A 38 -12.61 5.05 2.82
CA GLU A 38 -13.17 6.22 2.13
C GLU A 38 -12.18 7.40 2.14
N GLY A 39 -12.30 8.26 1.12
CA GLY A 39 -11.51 9.49 0.99
C GLY A 39 -10.29 9.37 0.07
N PRO A 40 -9.60 10.50 -0.19
CA PRO A 40 -8.45 10.53 -1.06
C PRO A 40 -7.21 9.89 -0.39
N ASN A 41 -6.44 9.13 -1.17
CA ASN A 41 -5.12 8.65 -0.74
C ASN A 41 -4.20 9.85 -0.43
N MET A 42 -3.53 9.81 0.73
CA MET A 42 -2.58 10.83 1.16
C MET A 42 -1.16 10.26 1.24
N TYR A 43 -0.15 11.13 1.21
CA TYR A 43 1.24 10.76 1.48
C TYR A 43 1.74 11.42 2.77
N GLY A 44 2.57 10.69 3.52
CA GLY A 44 3.23 11.23 4.70
C GLY A 44 4.30 12.24 4.31
N LYS A 45 4.17 13.49 4.76
CA LYS A 45 5.22 14.51 4.57
C LYS A 45 6.46 14.22 5.43
N CYS A 46 6.30 13.51 6.55
CA CYS A 46 7.43 12.94 7.32
C CYS A 46 7.69 11.49 6.92
N TYR A 47 8.94 11.05 7.06
CA TYR A 47 9.32 9.64 6.91
C TYR A 47 8.43 8.75 7.76
N SER A 48 7.95 7.61 7.24
CA SER A 48 7.13 6.65 8.00
C SER A 48 7.73 6.25 9.36
N ALA A 49 9.06 6.34 9.51
CA ALA A 49 9.79 6.24 10.76
C ALA A 49 9.27 7.18 11.89
N CYS A 50 8.66 8.33 11.56
CA CYS A 50 8.04 9.24 12.53
C CYS A 50 6.92 8.53 13.31
N VAL A 51 6.13 7.68 12.64
CA VAL A 51 5.04 6.91 13.27
C VAL A 51 5.62 5.85 14.20
N PHE A 52 6.59 5.06 13.73
CA PHE A 52 7.22 4.02 14.54
C PHE A 52 7.91 4.59 15.78
N ARG A 53 8.62 5.72 15.64
CA ARG A 53 9.24 6.40 16.77
C ARG A 53 8.21 6.76 17.84
N CYS A 54 7.08 7.35 17.47
CA CYS A 54 6.02 7.66 18.44
C CYS A 54 5.46 6.41 19.11
N LEU A 55 5.21 5.33 18.36
CA LEU A 55 4.73 4.06 18.93
C LEU A 55 5.72 3.49 19.96
N PHE A 56 7.02 3.47 19.65
CA PHE A 56 8.05 3.03 20.61
C PHE A 56 8.11 3.94 21.83
N TYR A 57 8.10 5.28 21.65
CA TYR A 57 8.08 6.21 22.78
C TYR A 57 6.86 6.01 23.70
N PHE A 58 5.67 5.77 23.14
CA PHE A 58 4.48 5.48 23.94
C PHE A 58 4.54 4.10 24.61
N ALA A 59 5.04 3.08 23.92
CA ALA A 59 5.20 1.74 24.47
C ALA A 59 6.19 1.71 25.64
N PHE A 60 7.37 2.32 25.49
CA PHE A 60 8.38 2.35 26.56
C PHE A 60 7.98 3.26 27.74
N ARG A 61 7.21 4.33 27.53
CA ARG A 61 6.75 5.19 28.64
C ARG A 61 5.57 4.60 29.44
N CYS A 62 4.88 3.59 28.90
CA CYS A 62 3.86 2.83 29.64
C CYS A 62 4.46 1.71 30.51
N ASP A 63 5.69 1.26 30.22
CA ASP A 63 6.39 0.23 31.00
C ASP A 63 7.16 0.82 32.21
N ASP A 64 7.41 2.13 32.20
CA ASP A 64 8.10 2.90 33.27
C ASP A 64 7.12 3.50 34.31
N ARG A 65 5.85 3.05 34.36
CA ARG A 65 4.83 3.58 35.28
C ARG A 65 4.16 2.50 36.12
#